data_AF-A0A061EFK7-F1
#
_entry.id   AF-A0A061EFK7-F1
#
_cell.length_a   1.000
_cell.length_b   1.000
_cell.length_c   1.000
_cell.angle_alpha   90.00
_cell.angle_beta   90.00
_cell.angle_gamma   90.00
#
_symmetry.space_group_name_H-M   'P 1'
#
loop_
_entity.id
_entity.type
_entity.pdbx_description
1 polymer ?
#
loop_
_entity_poly.entity_id
_entity_poly.type
_entity_poly.pdbx_seq_one_letter_code
_entity_poly.pdbx_strand_id
1 'polypeptide(L)'
;MEINGSVGELFCHDHYVTDKCYDVWVLGELGLKNARTKLFTIGSISDAYWPLGVDSNGGFLFSIRSSRGECLVRYRSSNQETETLLHLGGSSLQLVMYAESLVSLKGGNAFIH
;
A
#
# COMPACT_ATOMS: atom_id res chain seq x y z
N MET A 1 -1.69 4.40 4.24
CA MET A 1 -0.38 3.84 3.87
C MET A 1 0.69 4.74 4.47
N GLU A 2 1.86 4.23 4.85
CA GLU A 2 2.97 5.08 5.31
C GLU A 2 3.99 5.25 4.18
N ILE A 3 4.44 6.47 3.93
CA ILE A 3 5.50 6.81 2.97
C ILE A 3 6.52 7.67 3.72
N ASN A 4 7.72 7.13 3.95
CA ASN A 4 8.80 7.84 4.63
C ASN A 4 8.38 8.53 5.95
N GLY A 5 7.62 7.84 6.81
CA GLY A 5 7.16 8.41 8.09
C GLY A 5 5.93 9.34 8.00
N SER A 6 5.39 9.55 6.80
CA SER A 6 4.19 10.37 6.58
C SER A 6 2.99 9.51 6.16
N VAL A 7 1.79 9.96 6.48
CA VAL A 7 0.57 9.29 6.00
C VAL A 7 0.41 9.55 4.51
N GLY A 8 0.51 8.50 3.73
CA GLY A 8 0.28 8.48 2.29
C GLY A 8 -1.16 8.11 1.92
N GLU A 9 -1.71 8.85 0.96
CA GLU A 9 -2.98 8.60 0.29
C GLU A 9 -2.74 8.34 -1.21
N LEU A 10 -3.52 7.44 -1.81
CA LEU A 10 -3.58 7.28 -3.27
C LEU A 10 -4.97 7.63 -3.77
N PHE A 11 -5.03 8.43 -4.83
CA PHE A 11 -6.28 8.78 -5.52
C PHE A 11 -6.28 8.21 -6.93
N CYS A 12 -7.29 7.40 -7.24
CA CYS A 12 -7.55 6.91 -8.59
C CYS A 12 -8.27 8.00 -9.40
N HIS A 13 -7.78 8.30 -10.61
CA HIS A 13 -8.38 9.36 -11.46
C HIS A 13 -9.75 8.96 -12.01
N ASP A 14 -9.90 7.71 -12.45
CA ASP A 14 -11.14 7.18 -12.98
C ASP A 14 -11.29 5.70 -12.57
N HIS A 15 -12.38 5.38 -11.88
CA HIS A 15 -12.63 4.03 -11.37
C HIS A 15 -13.21 3.09 -12.44
N TYR A 16 -13.75 3.63 -13.53
CA TYR A 16 -14.46 2.87 -14.57
C TYR A 16 -13.56 2.44 -15.73
N VAL A 17 -12.36 3.01 -15.85
CA VAL A 17 -11.35 2.57 -16.81
C VAL A 17 -10.56 1.36 -16.28
N THR A 18 -10.26 0.43 -17.19
CA THR A 18 -9.40 -0.73 -16.91
C THR A 18 -7.98 -0.30 -16.56
N ASP A 19 -7.49 0.70 -17.28
CA ASP A 19 -6.15 1.25 -17.20
C ASP A 19 -6.13 2.43 -16.23
N LYS A 20 -5.77 2.17 -14.97
CA LYS A 20 -5.92 3.14 -13.89
C LYS A 20 -4.60 3.84 -13.57
N CYS A 21 -4.67 5.16 -13.46
CA CYS A 21 -3.59 5.99 -12.94
C CYS A 21 -3.90 6.41 -11.50
N TYR A 22 -2.86 6.51 -10.68
CA TYR A 22 -3.00 6.86 -9.27
C TYR A 22 -2.11 8.04 -8.90
N ASP A 23 -2.68 9.08 -8.31
CA ASP A 23 -1.87 10.12 -7.68
C ASP A 23 -1.48 9.71 -6.28
N VAL A 24 -0.19 9.85 -5.97
CA VAL A 24 0.36 9.63 -4.64
C VAL A 24 0.48 10.97 -3.93
N TRP A 25 -0.17 11.06 -2.77
CA TRP A 25 -0.17 12.24 -1.92
C TRP A 25 0.35 11.90 -0.54
N VAL A 26 0.98 12.87 0.11
CA VAL A 26 1.30 12.81 1.53
C VAL A 26 0.52 13.85 2.29
N LEU A 27 0.04 13.45 3.46
CA LEU A 27 -0.59 14.33 4.43
C LEU A 27 0.51 14.89 5.34
N GLY A 28 0.67 16.21 5.31
CA GLY A 28 1.39 16.99 6.31
C GLY A 28 0.55 17.21 7.57
N GLU A 29 0.71 18.35 8.22
CA GLU A 29 0.03 18.63 9.49
C GLU A 29 -1.49 18.76 9.33
N LEU A 30 -2.22 17.90 10.06
CA LEU A 30 -3.68 17.93 10.13
C LEU A 30 -4.19 19.28 10.60
N GLY A 31 -5.19 19.82 9.90
CA GLY A 31 -5.83 21.11 10.22
C GLY A 31 -5.32 22.30 9.42
N LEU A 32 -4.25 22.14 8.63
CA LEU A 32 -3.80 23.18 7.69
C LEU A 32 -4.57 23.12 6.37
N LYS A 33 -4.89 24.30 5.82
CA LYS A 33 -5.68 24.44 4.57
C LYS A 33 -5.02 23.78 3.35
N ASN A 34 -3.71 23.55 3.40
CA ASN A 34 -2.91 22.90 2.36
C ASN A 34 -2.09 21.73 2.93
N ALA A 35 -2.70 20.94 3.82
CA ALA A 35 -2.02 19.80 4.45
C ALA A 35 -1.71 18.63 3.49
N ARG A 36 -2.02 18.72 2.20
CA ARG A 36 -1.79 17.64 1.24
C ARG A 36 -0.82 18.07 0.17
N THR A 37 0.23 17.28 -0.03
CA THR A 37 1.23 17.50 -1.07
C THR A 37 1.22 16.33 -2.04
N LYS A 38 0.98 16.59 -3.32
CA LYS A 38 1.13 15.58 -4.37
C LYS A 38 2.61 15.31 -4.56
N LEU A 39 3.01 14.04 -4.48
CA LEU A 39 4.39 13.63 -4.73
C LEU A 39 4.60 13.34 -6.22
N PHE A 40 3.82 12.40 -6.75
CA PHE A 40 3.91 11.97 -8.15
C PHE A 40 2.64 11.23 -8.58
N THR A 41 2.58 10.88 -9.86
CA THR A 41 1.53 10.03 -10.44
C THR A 41 2.14 8.69 -10.84
N ILE A 42 1.54 7.61 -10.37
CA ILE A 42 1.76 6.26 -10.85
C ILE A 42 1.08 6.12 -12.20
N GLY A 43 1.81 5.62 -13.19
CA GLY A 43 1.31 5.39 -14.55
C GLY A 43 0.17 4.36 -14.60
N SER A 44 -0.31 4.09 -15.81
CA SER A 44 -1.41 3.15 -16.00
C SER A 44 -1.07 1.75 -15.48
N ILE A 45 -1.91 1.23 -14.58
CA ILE A 45 -1.90 -0.16 -14.14
C ILE A 45 -3.22 -0.79 -14.55
N SER A 46 -3.16 -1.72 -15.50
CA SER A 46 -4.32 -2.44 -16.03
C SER A 46 -4.95 -3.34 -14.97
N ASP A 47 -6.29 -3.33 -14.92
CA ASP A 47 -7.12 -4.17 -14.06
C ASP A 47 -6.84 -4.02 -12.55
N ALA A 48 -6.20 -2.94 -12.13
CA ALA A 48 -5.96 -2.65 -10.73
C ALA A 48 -7.27 -2.33 -10.00
N TYR A 49 -7.46 -2.91 -8.82
CA TYR A 49 -8.60 -2.57 -7.97
C TYR A 49 -8.22 -1.44 -7.02
N TRP A 50 -7.45 -1.77 -6.00
CA TRP A 50 -7.07 -0.85 -4.93
C TRP A 50 -5.58 -1.00 -4.59
N PRO A 51 -4.91 0.11 -4.27
CA PRO A 51 -3.58 0.06 -3.68
C PRO A 51 -3.67 -0.55 -2.28
N LEU A 52 -2.81 -1.53 -2.03
CA LEU A 52 -2.75 -2.27 -0.77
C LEU A 52 -1.72 -1.70 0.20
N GLY A 53 -0.68 -1.04 -0.32
CA GLY A 53 0.34 -0.40 0.52
C GLY A 53 1.64 -0.11 -0.23
N VAL A 54 2.68 0.26 0.53
CA VAL A 54 4.07 0.34 0.06
C VAL A 54 4.90 -0.68 0.83
N ASP A 55 5.79 -1.38 0.15
CA ASP A 55 6.75 -2.29 0.76
C ASP A 55 8.03 -1.58 1.24
N SER A 56 8.93 -2.32 1.89
CA SER A 56 10.16 -1.78 2.46
C SER A 56 11.12 -1.13 1.46
N ASN A 57 10.96 -1.41 0.16
CA ASN A 57 11.81 -0.89 -0.91
C ASN A 57 11.13 0.26 -1.66
N GLY A 58 10.00 0.77 -1.17
CA GLY A 58 9.26 1.84 -1.83
C GLY A 58 8.42 1.38 -3.03
N GLY A 59 8.25 0.06 -3.23
CA GLY A 59 7.35 -0.48 -4.24
C GLY A 59 5.90 -0.40 -3.79
N PHE A 60 5.00 -0.06 -4.71
CA PHE A 60 3.57 0.02 -4.44
C PHE A 60 2.91 -1.33 -4.71
N LEU A 61 2.09 -1.80 -3.79
CA LEU A 61 1.41 -3.07 -3.90
C LEU A 61 -0.03 -2.85 -4.38
N PHE A 62 -0.44 -3.60 -5.40
CA PHE A 62 -1.79 -3.56 -5.96
C PHE A 62 -2.36 -4.97 -6.08
N SER A 63 -3.67 -5.08 -5.90
CA SER A 63 -4.42 -6.25 -6.41
C SER A 63 -4.88 -5.94 -7.83
N ILE A 64 -4.58 -6.82 -8.77
CA ILE A 64 -5.07 -6.76 -10.15
C ILE A 64 -5.90 -7.99 -10.49
N ARG A 65 -6.84 -7.87 -11.43
CA ARG A 65 -7.50 -9.05 -12.00
C ARG A 65 -6.66 -9.66 -13.12
N SER A 66 -6.46 -10.97 -13.07
CA SER A 66 -5.87 -11.77 -14.15
C SER A 66 -6.88 -12.78 -14.69
N SER A 67 -6.55 -13.40 -15.82
CA SER A 67 -7.32 -14.53 -16.39
C SER A 67 -7.41 -15.74 -15.47
N ARG A 68 -6.54 -15.84 -14.45
CA ARG A 68 -6.49 -16.95 -13.48
C ARG A 68 -7.06 -16.58 -12.11
N GLY A 69 -7.63 -15.39 -11.96
CA GLY A 69 -8.08 -14.86 -10.67
C GLY A 69 -7.33 -13.59 -10.28
N GLU A 70 -7.37 -13.22 -9.00
CA GLU A 70 -6.67 -12.02 -8.51
C GLU A 70 -5.16 -12.26 -8.42
N CYS A 71 -4.37 -11.20 -8.59
CA CYS A 71 -2.92 -11.24 -8.48
C CYS A 71 -2.42 -10.06 -7.64
N LEU A 72 -1.47 -10.33 -6.76
CA LEU A 72 -0.72 -9.29 -6.07
C LEU A 72 0.45 -8.89 -6.97
N VAL A 73 0.52 -7.60 -7.31
CA VAL A 73 1.62 -7.02 -8.07
C VAL A 73 2.32 -5.92 -7.30
N ARG A 74 3.61 -5.79 -7.56
CA ARG A 74 4.46 -4.70 -7.10
C ARG A 74 4.75 -3.78 -8.28
N TYR A 75 4.40 -2.51 -8.14
CA TYR A 75 4.76 -1.45 -9.07
C TYR A 75 5.95 -0.66 -8.52
N ARG A 76 7.01 -0.49 -9.33
CA ARG A 76 8.15 0.36 -8.99
C ARG A 76 8.07 1.67 -9.77
N SER A 77 7.98 2.79 -9.06
CA SER A 77 7.91 4.11 -9.70
C SER A 77 9.22 4.53 -10.39
N SER A 78 10.36 3.98 -9.97
CA SER A 78 11.68 4.33 -10.51
C SER A 78 11.88 3.93 -11.97
N ASN A 79 11.28 2.82 -12.40
CA ASN A 79 11.40 2.27 -13.76
C ASN A 79 10.05 1.90 -14.40
N GLN A 80 8.94 2.18 -13.72
CA GLN A 80 7.58 1.87 -14.15
C GLN A 80 7.32 0.37 -14.41
N GLU A 81 8.11 -0.51 -13.78
CA GLU A 81 7.91 -1.95 -13.91
C GLU A 81 6.86 -2.47 -12.93
N THR A 82 6.07 -3.44 -13.42
CA THR A 82 5.11 -4.20 -12.63
C THR A 82 5.57 -5.65 -12.53
N GLU A 83 5.77 -6.12 -11.31
CA GLU A 83 6.23 -7.46 -10.98
C GLU A 83 5.09 -8.23 -10.29
N THR A 84 4.71 -9.40 -10.82
CA THR A 84 3.73 -10.26 -10.16
C THR A 84 4.37 -11.00 -9.00
N LEU A 85 3.91 -10.72 -7.78
CA LEU A 85 4.41 -11.35 -6.56
C LEU A 85 3.69 -12.66 -6.26
N LEU A 86 2.37 -12.71 -6.48
CA LEU A 86 1.54 -13.85 -6.11
C LEU A 86 0.31 -13.96 -7.01
N HIS A 87 0.01 -15.17 -7.48
CA HIS A 87 -1.30 -15.49 -8.05
C HIS A 87 -2.20 -16.00 -6.94
N LEU A 88 -3.34 -15.35 -6.73
CA LEU A 88 -4.32 -15.75 -5.74
C LEU A 88 -5.37 -16.58 -6.46
N GLY A 89 -5.34 -17.89 -6.23
CA GLY A 89 -6.26 -18.85 -6.84
C GLY A 89 -7.71 -18.77 -6.33
N GLY A 90 -8.16 -17.62 -5.83
CA GLY A 90 -9.47 -17.42 -5.21
C GLY A 90 -9.89 -15.95 -5.19
N SER A 91 -11.18 -15.72 -4.90
CA SER A 91 -11.85 -14.42 -4.97
C SER A 91 -11.77 -13.58 -3.69
N SER A 92 -10.87 -13.90 -2.75
CA SER A 92 -10.77 -13.17 -1.49
C SER A 92 -9.32 -12.95 -1.07
N LEU A 93 -8.90 -11.69 -1.09
CA LEU A 93 -7.66 -11.23 -0.48
C LEU A 93 -7.94 -10.74 0.95
N GLN A 94 -7.22 -11.27 1.94
CA GLN A 94 -7.17 -10.67 3.27
C GLN A 94 -5.77 -10.09 3.51
N LEU A 95 -5.68 -8.76 3.56
CA LEU A 95 -4.45 -8.08 3.92
C LEU A 95 -4.38 -7.97 5.45
N VAL A 96 -3.40 -8.64 6.07
CA VAL A 96 -3.13 -8.53 7.50
C VAL A 96 -1.91 -7.64 7.69
N MET A 97 -2.12 -6.45 8.24
CA MET A 97 -1.03 -5.58 8.66
C MET A 97 -0.40 -6.16 9.93
N TYR A 98 0.83 -6.67 9.84
CA TYR A 98 1.61 -7.07 11.00
C TYR A 98 2.47 -5.89 11.46
N ALA A 99 2.23 -5.41 12.68
CA ALA A 99 3.06 -4.41 13.34
C ALA A 99 3.75 -5.06 14.54
N GLU A 100 5.06 -5.25 14.45
CA GLU A 100 5.86 -5.66 15.61
C GLU A 100 6.07 -4.46 16.52
N SER A 101 5.80 -4.63 17.82
CA SER A 101 5.98 -3.60 18.83
C SER A 101 6.93 -4.13 19.90
N LEU A 102 8.09 -3.49 20.05
CA LEU A 102 9.09 -3.79 21.10
C LEU A 102 8.64 -3.29 22.49
N VAL A 103 7.38 -3.49 22.85
CA VAL A 103 6.92 -3.16 24.21
C VAL A 103 7.40 -4.28 25.12
N SER A 104 8.41 -3.98 25.93
CA SER A 104 8.77 -4.83 27.07
C SER A 104 7.58 -4.86 28.03
N LEU A 105 6.90 -6.02 28.11
CA LEU A 105 5.99 -6.31 29.21
C LEU A 105 6.85 -6.34 30.49
N LYS A 106 6.86 -5.25 31.26
CA LYS A 106 7.37 -5.25 32.64
C LYS A 106 6.39 -6.04 33.52
N GLY A 107 6.37 -7.36 33.35
CA GLY A 107 5.87 -8.31 34.33
C GLY A 107 7.03 -8.71 35.23
N GLY A 108 7.16 -8.05 36.38
CA GLY A 108 8.13 -8.42 37.40
C GLY A 108 7.74 -9.77 38.01
N ASN A 109 8.53 -10.81 37.72
CA ASN A 109 8.45 -12.07 38.44
C ASN A 109 9.13 -11.90 39.80
N ALA A 110 8.41 -11.37 40.79
CA ALA A 110 8.79 -11.57 42.18
C ALA A 110 8.42 -13.01 42.55
N PHE A 111 9.40 -13.91 42.52
CA PHE A 111 9.29 -15.20 43.19
C PHE A 111 9.29 -14.94 44.70
N ILE A 112 8.15 -15.14 45.35
CA ILE A 112 8.07 -15.23 46.81
C ILE A 112 8.28 -16.69 47.17
N HIS A 113 9.17 -16.87 48.15
CA HIS A 113 9.82 -18.10 48.60
C HIS A 113 8.88 -19.07 49.32
#